data_AF-A0A930XLZ3-F1
#
_entry.id   AF-A0A930XLZ3-F1
#
_cell.length_a   1.000
_cell.length_b   1.000
_cell.length_c   1.000
_cell.angle_alpha   90.00
_cell.angle_beta   90.00
_cell.angle_gamma   90.00
#
_symmetry.space_group_name_H-M   'P 1'
#
loop_
_entity.id
_entity.type
_entity.pdbx_description
1 polymer ?
#
loop_
_entity_poly.entity_id
_entity_poly.type
_entity_poly.pdbx_seq_one_letter_code
_entity_poly.pdbx_strand_id
1 'polypeptide(L)'
;LTELKQLQTTQWDSLRHTLVLDELEEFAAHIQQLAIAYPHPLLKTYATHLAQQLDDFDWDQLPKTVNEFEAIITLLEQSLEEPT
;
A
#
# COMPACT_ATOMS: atom_id res chain seq x y z
N LEU A 1 0.36 -6.02 11.05
CA LEU A 1 0.14 -4.55 11.03
C LEU A 1 1.36 -3.72 11.38
N THR A 2 2.20 -4.13 12.34
CA THR A 2 3.41 -3.38 12.74
C THR A 2 4.30 -2.97 11.55
N GLU A 3 4.55 -3.91 10.63
CA GLU A 3 5.35 -3.64 9.42
C GLU A 3 4.69 -2.65 8.46
N LEU A 4 3.35 -2.70 8.28
CA LEU A 4 2.60 -1.74 7.46
C LEU A 4 2.67 -0.32 8.04
N LYS A 5 2.56 -0.19 9.37
CA LYS A 5 2.70 1.10 10.06
C LYS A 5 4.11 1.65 9.98
N GLN A 6 5.11 0.78 10.09
CA GLN A 6 6.50 1.18 9.89
C GLN A 6 6.68 1.75 8.47
N LEU A 7 6.19 1.02 7.46
CA LEU A 7 6.23 1.45 6.06
C LEU A 7 5.54 2.82 5.84
N GLN A 8 4.42 3.06 6.55
CA GLN A 8 3.73 4.35 6.53
C GLN A 8 4.65 5.51 6.97
N THR A 9 5.43 5.29 8.04
CA THR A 9 6.30 6.33 8.62
C THR A 9 7.67 6.47 7.96
N THR A 10 8.19 5.41 7.32
CA THR A 10 9.57 5.41 6.79
C THR A 10 9.65 5.65 5.30
N GLN A 11 8.61 5.28 4.53
CA GLN A 11 8.65 5.29 3.06
C GLN A 11 7.45 6.04 2.47
N TRP A 12 6.24 5.69 2.88
CA TRP A 12 5.01 6.20 2.27
C TRP A 12 4.85 7.72 2.36
N ASP A 13 5.17 8.33 3.51
CA ASP A 13 4.95 9.77 3.73
C ASP A 13 5.77 10.65 2.78
N SER A 14 7.01 10.25 2.46
CA SER A 14 7.79 10.94 1.43
C SER A 14 7.26 10.60 0.03
N LEU A 15 7.00 9.32 -0.22
CA LEU A 15 6.60 8.78 -1.52
C LEU A 15 5.31 9.41 -2.08
N ARG A 16 4.30 9.65 -1.23
CA ARG A 16 3.03 10.27 -1.62
C ARG A 16 3.19 11.70 -2.15
N HIS A 17 4.32 12.35 -1.87
CA HIS A 17 4.64 13.70 -2.33
C HIS A 17 5.60 13.72 -3.52
N THR A 18 6.54 12.78 -3.56
CA THR A 18 7.61 12.76 -4.57
C THR A 18 7.27 11.90 -5.78
N LEU A 19 6.54 10.78 -5.57
CA LEU A 19 6.20 9.78 -6.58
C LEU A 19 7.42 9.33 -7.41
N VAL A 20 8.57 9.20 -6.76
CA VAL A 20 9.80 8.71 -7.41
C VAL A 20 9.57 7.26 -7.84
N LEU A 21 9.79 6.97 -9.12
CA LEU A 21 9.48 5.66 -9.71
C LEU A 21 10.18 4.51 -8.97
N ASP A 22 11.48 4.61 -8.72
CA ASP A 22 12.24 3.57 -8.00
C ASP A 22 11.66 3.34 -6.59
N GLU A 23 11.28 4.40 -5.88
CA GLU A 23 10.65 4.30 -4.55
C GLU A 23 9.23 3.71 -4.62
N LEU A 24 8.49 3.96 -5.70
CA LEU A 24 7.17 3.38 -5.94
C LEU A 24 7.26 1.88 -6.21
N GLU A 25 8.23 1.45 -7.02
CA GLU A 25 8.48 0.03 -7.29
C GLU A 25 8.88 -0.72 -6.01
N GLU A 26 9.79 -0.15 -5.22
CA GLU A 26 10.18 -0.70 -3.92
C GLU A 26 8.98 -0.79 -2.97
N PHE A 27 8.18 0.27 -2.89
CA PHE A 27 6.99 0.31 -2.05
C PHE A 27 5.95 -0.74 -2.48
N ALA A 28 5.67 -0.85 -3.78
CA ALA A 28 4.76 -1.85 -4.32
C ALA A 28 5.24 -3.29 -4.03
N ALA A 29 6.55 -3.55 -4.18
CA ALA A 29 7.14 -4.84 -3.85
C ALA A 29 7.00 -5.16 -2.35
N HIS A 30 7.26 -4.21 -1.45
CA HIS A 30 7.06 -4.39 -0.01
C HIS A 30 5.59 -4.70 0.34
N ILE A 31 4.65 -3.96 -0.25
CA ILE A 31 3.22 -4.17 -0.04
C ILE A 31 2.80 -5.57 -0.53
N GLN A 32 3.32 -6.04 -1.67
CA GLN A 32 3.05 -7.40 -2.17
C GLN A 32 3.56 -8.48 -1.22
N GLN A 33 4.78 -8.34 -0.69
CA GLN A 33 5.32 -9.29 0.30
C GLN A 33 4.45 -9.31 1.56
N LEU A 34 4.01 -8.14 2.03
CA LEU A 34 3.10 -8.03 3.18
C LEU A 34 1.73 -8.66 2.89
N ALA A 35 1.21 -8.53 1.67
CA ALA A 35 -0.05 -9.16 1.25
C ALA A 35 0.05 -10.70 1.18
N ILE A 36 1.25 -11.25 0.95
CA ILE A 36 1.51 -12.69 1.02
C ILE A 36 1.57 -13.15 2.48
N ALA A 37 2.32 -12.42 3.32
CA ALA A 37 2.46 -12.74 4.74
C ALA A 37 1.14 -12.57 5.52
N TYR A 38 0.32 -11.60 5.12
CA TYR A 38 -0.99 -11.31 5.71
C TYR A 38 -2.05 -11.29 4.59
N PRO A 39 -2.65 -12.46 4.27
CA PRO A 39 -3.54 -12.63 3.11
C PRO A 39 -4.94 -12.04 3.36
N HIS A 40 -4.99 -10.75 3.64
CA HIS A 40 -6.23 -10.00 3.76
C HIS A 40 -6.67 -9.49 2.39
N PRO A 41 -7.95 -9.69 1.98
CA PRO A 41 -8.44 -9.29 0.67
C PRO A 41 -8.16 -7.82 0.31
N LEU A 42 -8.39 -6.90 1.26
CA LEU A 42 -8.13 -5.46 1.06
C LEU A 42 -6.66 -5.17 0.69
N LEU A 43 -5.72 -5.74 1.45
CA LEU A 43 -4.29 -5.52 1.23
C LEU A 43 -3.84 -6.14 -0.09
N LYS A 44 -4.35 -7.33 -0.43
CA LYS A 44 -4.06 -8.00 -1.69
C LYS A 44 -4.56 -7.22 -2.91
N THR A 45 -5.79 -6.73 -2.86
CA THR A 45 -6.37 -5.90 -3.94
C THR A 45 -5.57 -4.62 -4.12
N TYR A 46 -5.26 -3.94 -3.01
CA TYR A 46 -4.42 -2.74 -3.01
C TYR A 46 -3.04 -2.99 -3.66
N ALA A 47 -2.33 -4.03 -3.20
CA ALA A 47 -1.03 -4.42 -3.73
C ALA A 47 -1.06 -4.70 -5.25
N THR A 48 -2.13 -5.36 -5.71
CA THR A 48 -2.30 -5.73 -7.11
C THR A 48 -2.57 -4.51 -7.98
N HIS A 49 -3.46 -3.62 -7.54
CA HIS A 49 -3.79 -2.40 -8.27
C HIS A 49 -2.59 -1.46 -8.39
N LEU A 50 -1.86 -1.24 -7.29
CA LEU A 50 -0.68 -0.39 -7.29
C LEU A 50 0.39 -0.91 -8.27
N ALA A 51 0.65 -2.22 -8.26
CA ALA A 51 1.62 -2.82 -9.16
C ALA A 51 1.19 -2.76 -10.63
N GLN A 52 -0.09 -3.02 -10.92
CA GLN A 52 -0.61 -2.87 -12.29
C GLN A 52 -0.50 -1.43 -12.79
N GLN A 53 -0.81 -0.43 -11.98
CA GLN A 53 -0.68 0.97 -12.38
C GLN A 53 0.77 1.37 -12.65
N LEU A 54 1.75 0.76 -11.95
CA LEU A 54 3.17 0.96 -12.25
C LEU A 54 3.54 0.31 -13.60
N ASP A 55 3.13 -0.94 -13.82
CA ASP A 55 3.39 -1.67 -15.07
C ASP A 55 2.74 -0.99 -16.29
N ASP A 56 1.54 -0.45 -16.11
CA ASP A 56 0.76 0.25 -17.15
C ASP A 56 1.16 1.73 -17.31
N PHE A 57 2.09 2.23 -16.48
CA PHE A 57 2.48 3.64 -16.42
C PHE A 57 1.30 4.61 -16.23
N ASP A 58 0.31 4.22 -15.42
CA ASP A 58 -0.90 4.99 -15.13
C ASP A 58 -0.61 6.12 -14.10
N TRP A 59 0.14 7.12 -14.56
CA TRP A 59 0.54 8.27 -13.75
C TRP A 59 -0.62 9.14 -13.24
N ASP A 60 -1.80 9.02 -13.85
CA ASP A 60 -3.00 9.76 -13.42
C ASP A 60 -3.66 9.11 -12.18
N GLN A 61 -3.53 7.79 -12.02
CA GLN A 61 -4.13 7.06 -10.90
C GLN A 61 -3.14 6.74 -9.78
N LEU A 62 -1.85 6.56 -10.08
CA LEU A 62 -0.81 6.27 -9.08
C LEU A 62 -0.84 7.20 -7.87
N PRO A 63 -0.94 8.54 -8.00
CA PRO A 63 -1.02 9.42 -6.84
C PRO A 63 -2.22 9.11 -5.93
N LYS A 64 -3.37 8.76 -6.52
CA LYS A 64 -4.60 8.47 -5.76
C LYS A 64 -4.44 7.16 -5.01
N THR A 65 -3.99 6.12 -5.71
CA THR A 65 -3.78 4.79 -5.12
C THR A 65 -2.68 4.82 -4.06
N VAL A 66 -1.59 5.56 -4.24
CA VAL A 66 -0.59 5.75 -3.17
C VAL A 66 -1.23 6.39 -1.93
N ASN A 67 -2.08 7.41 -2.10
CA ASN A 67 -2.75 8.06 -0.97
C ASN A 67 -3.80 7.19 -0.27
N GLU A 68 -4.32 6.13 -0.91
CA GLU A 68 -5.27 5.19 -0.28
C GLU A 68 -4.63 4.34 0.82
N PHE A 69 -3.29 4.26 0.89
CA PHE A 69 -2.59 3.40 1.84
C PHE A 69 -2.97 3.65 3.31
N GLU A 70 -3.12 4.91 3.71
CA GLU A 70 -3.54 5.27 5.07
C GLU A 70 -4.93 4.73 5.43
N ALA A 71 -5.86 4.81 4.46
CA ALA A 71 -7.20 4.25 4.62
C ALA A 71 -7.15 2.73 4.71
N ILE A 72 -6.29 2.07 3.93
CA ILE A 72 -6.09 0.62 4.00
C ILE A 72 -5.60 0.19 5.39
N ILE A 73 -4.61 0.87 5.97
CA ILE A 73 -4.14 0.57 7.33
C ILE A 73 -5.28 0.68 8.34
N THR A 74 -6.03 1.79 8.30
CA THR A 74 -7.16 2.03 9.21
C THR A 74 -8.24 0.96 9.09
N LEU A 75 -8.60 0.55 7.87
CA LEU A 75 -9.59 -0.49 7.63
C LEU A 75 -9.14 -1.87 8.11
N LEU A 76 -7.84 -2.18 7.95
CA LEU A 76 -7.26 -3.44 8.42
C LEU A 76 -7.23 -3.49 9.95
N GLU A 77 -7.01 -2.36 10.63
CA GLU A 77 -7.12 -2.26 12.09
C GLU A 77 -8.54 -2.53 12.57
N GLN A 78 -9.53 -1.87 11.98
CA GLN A 78 -10.94 -2.06 12.34
C GLN A 78 -11.40 -3.51 12.11
N SER A 79 -10.95 -4.13 11.02
CA SER A 79 -11.25 -5.54 10.71
C SER A 79 -10.61 -6.54 11.68
N LEU A 80 -9.58 -6.11 12.44
CA LEU A 80 -8.92 -6.91 13.47
C LEU A 80 -9.48 -6.65 14.88
N GLU A 81 -10.16 -5.52 15.09
CA GLU A 81 -10.75 -5.12 16.36
C GLU A 81 -12.22 -5.56 16.54
N GLU A 82 -12.86 -6.17 15.54
CA GLU A 82 -14.22 -6.73 15.72
C GLU A 82 -14.20 -7.96 16.65
N PRO A 83 -14.80 -7.87 17.86
CA PRO A 83 -15.08 -9.06 18.66
C PRO A 83 -16.32 -9.74 18.08
N THR A 84 -16.17 -10.97 17.61
CA THR A 84 -17.30 -11.92 17.45
C THR A 84 -18.07 -12.08 18.76
#